data_AF-A0A378LVB3-F1
#
_entry.id   AF-A0A378LVB3-F1
#
_cell.length_a   1.000
_cell.length_b   1.000
_cell.length_c   1.000
_cell.angle_alpha   90.00
_cell.angle_beta   90.00
_cell.angle_gamma   90.00
#
_symmetry.space_group_name_H-M   'P 1'
#
loop_
_entity.id
_entity.type
_entity.pdbx_description
1 polymer ?
#
loop_
_entity_poly.entity_id
_entity_poly.type
_entity_poly.pdbx_seq_one_letter_code
_entity_poly.pdbx_strand_id
1 'polypeptide(L)' 'MTNFISKMFMLFLAVFFPWVIMLINDNPGGAFVTLALQATVIGWPFATIWAWRTHYPPPKPKQ' A
#
# COMPACT_ATOMS: atom_id res chain seq x y z
N MET A 1 0.70 3.30 29.46
CA MET A 1 -0.74 3.21 29.09
C MET A 1 -0.97 4.14 27.92
N THR A 2 -0.98 3.64 26.68
CA THR A 2 -1.27 4.49 25.51
C THR A 2 -2.74 4.89 25.58
N ASN A 3 -2.99 6.19 25.78
CA ASN A 3 -4.32 6.76 25.91
C ASN A 3 -5.15 6.42 24.66
N PHE A 4 -6.43 6.09 24.86
CA PHE A 4 -7.37 5.69 23.81
C PHE A 4 -7.36 6.65 22.60
N ILE A 5 -7.25 7.95 22.90
CA ILE A 5 -7.14 9.04 21.91
C ILE A 5 -5.89 8.89 21.03
N SER A 6 -4.73 8.54 21.61
CA SER A 6 -3.50 8.33 20.86
C SER A 6 -3.58 7.12 19.94
N LYS A 7 -4.29 6.06 20.35
CA LYS A 7 -4.53 4.89 19.49
C LYS A 7 -5.46 5.22 18.32
N MET A 8 -6.52 5.99 18.56
CA MET A 8 -7.41 6.46 17.49
C MET A 8 -6.68 7.38 16.50
N PHE A 9 -5.82 8.27 16.99
CA PHE A 9 -5.00 9.14 16.14
C PHE A 9 -4.00 8.35 15.29
N MET A 10 -3.32 7.35 15.87
CA MET A 10 -2.45 6.45 15.12
C MET A 10 -3.22 5.63 14.08
N LEU A 11 -4.45 5.19 14.39
CA LEU A 11 -5.27 4.45 13.43
C LEU A 11 -5.72 5.36 12.28
N PHE A 12 -6.09 6.61 12.56
CA PHE A 12 -6.40 7.60 11.54
C PHE A 12 -5.20 7.86 10.62
N LEU A 13 -4.00 8.05 11.19
CA LEU A 13 -2.77 8.18 10.40
C LEU A 13 -2.50 6.91 9.58
N ALA A 14 -2.58 5.73 10.17
CA ALA A 14 -2.36 4.47 9.46
C ALA A 14 -3.35 4.29 8.29
N VAL A 15 -4.58 4.78 8.42
CA VAL A 15 -5.58 4.73 7.36
C VAL A 15 -5.29 5.75 6.26
N PHE A 16 -5.03 7.01 6.59
CA PHE A 16 -4.98 8.10 5.60
C PHE A 16 -3.59 8.38 5.01
N PHE A 17 -2.51 8.11 5.73
CA PHE A 17 -1.15 8.43 5.31
C PHE A 17 -0.70 7.72 4.01
N PRO A 18 -1.08 6.45 3.74
CA PRO A 18 -0.77 5.79 2.47
C PRO A 18 -1.35 6.51 1.23
N TRP A 19 -2.48 7.20 1.41
CA TRP A 19 -3.20 7.88 0.33
C TRP A 19 -2.53 9.20 -0.02
N VAL A 20 -2.01 9.91 0.99
CA VAL A 20 -1.25 11.14 0.82
C VAL A 20 0.03 10.87 0.03
N ILE A 21 0.73 9.77 0.33
CA ILE A 21 1.97 9.38 -0.37
C ILE A 21 1.70 9.08 -1.85
N MET A 22 0.53 8.51 -2.16
CA MET A 22 0.17 8.16 -3.53
C MET A 22 -0.32 9.32 -4.39
N LEU A 23 -1.02 10.27 -3.78
CA LEU A 23 -1.39 11.53 -4.42
C LEU A 23 -0.16 12.38 -4.77
N ILE A 24 0.94 12.22 -4.05
CA ILE A 24 2.21 12.94 -4.32
C ILE A 24 2.97 12.35 -5.52
N ASN A 25 2.77 11.08 -5.87
CA ASN A 25 3.58 10.40 -6.89
C ASN A 25 2.91 10.30 -8.27
N ASP A 26 1.81 11.02 -8.50
CA ASP A 26 1.04 11.05 -9.77
C ASP A 26 0.71 9.67 -10.38
N ASN A 27 0.64 8.62 -9.55
CA ASN A 27 0.37 7.25 -9.97
C ASN A 27 -0.97 6.75 -9.42
N PRO A 28 -2.09 7.05 -10.12
CA PRO A 28 -3.43 6.69 -9.67
C PRO A 28 -3.65 5.17 -9.58
N GLY A 29 -2.91 4.37 -10.35
CA GLY A 29 -2.95 2.90 -10.29
C GLY A 29 -2.38 2.37 -8.98
N GLY A 30 -1.34 3.02 -8.46
CA GLY A 30 -0.84 2.74 -7.12
C GLY A 30 -1.92 2.98 -6.07
N ALA A 31 -2.60 4.14 -6.13
CA ALA A 31 -3.62 4.53 -5.14
C ALA A 31 -4.69 3.46 -4.99
N PHE A 32 -5.16 2.88 -6.10
CA PHE A 32 -6.13 1.79 -6.13
C PHE A 32 -5.62 0.47 -5.56
N VAL A 33 -4.36 0.11 -5.81
CA VAL A 33 -3.76 -1.13 -5.30
C VAL A 33 -3.65 -1.07 -3.77
N THR A 34 -3.21 0.06 -3.24
CA THR A 34 -3.05 0.25 -1.78
C THR A 34 -4.39 0.30 -1.08
N LEU A 35 -5.40 0.88 -1.74
CA LEU A 35 -6.81 0.83 -1.34
C LEU A 35 -7.34 -0.60 -1.21
N ALA A 36 -7.17 -1.41 -2.26
CA ALA A 36 -7.59 -2.81 -2.28
C ALA A 36 -6.84 -3.66 -1.23
N LEU A 37 -5.58 -3.30 -0.99
CA LEU A 37 -4.70 -3.94 -0.02
C LEU A 37 -5.03 -3.61 1.43
N GLN A 38 -5.39 -2.36 1.69
CA GLN A 38 -5.66 -1.86 3.02
C GLN A 38 -7.08 -2.22 3.49
N ALA A 39 -8.02 -2.43 2.57
CA ALA A 39 -9.40 -2.78 2.88
C ALA A 39 -9.66 -4.28 3.06
N THR A 40 -8.74 -5.19 2.65
CA THR A 40 -9.07 -6.63 2.59
C THR A 40 -7.91 -7.58 2.92
N VAL A 41 -8.22 -8.71 3.59
CA VAL A 41 -7.34 -9.89 3.70
C VAL A 41 -6.91 -10.41 2.33
N ILE A 42 -7.74 -10.16 1.31
CA ILE A 42 -7.51 -10.52 -0.10
C ILE A 42 -6.42 -9.65 -0.74
N GLY A 43 -6.11 -8.49 -0.17
CA GLY A 43 -5.01 -7.65 -0.59
C GLY A 43 -3.66 -8.37 -0.56
N TRP A 44 -3.40 -9.12 0.52
CA TRP A 44 -2.13 -9.77 0.79
C TRP A 44 -1.51 -10.52 -0.39
N PRO A 45 -2.20 -11.44 -1.09
CA PRO A 45 -1.62 -12.12 -2.25
C PRO A 45 -1.17 -11.16 -3.35
N PHE A 46 -1.88 -10.05 -3.57
CA PHE A 46 -1.49 -9.05 -4.57
C PHE A 46 -0.27 -8.22 -4.12
N ALA A 47 -0.15 -7.86 -2.83
CA ALA A 47 1.08 -7.25 -2.31
C ALA A 47 2.26 -8.20 -2.38
N THR A 48 2.08 -9.48 -2.06
CA THR A 48 3.16 -10.48 -2.14
C THR A 48 3.67 -10.63 -3.57
N ILE A 49 2.77 -10.71 -4.56
CA ILE A 49 3.15 -10.78 -5.98
C ILE A 49 3.84 -9.49 -6.42
N TRP A 50 3.37 -8.33 -5.97
CA TRP A 50 3.97 -7.03 -6.30
C TRP A 50 5.37 -6.87 -5.69
N ALA A 51 5.54 -7.21 -4.40
CA ALA A 51 6.83 -7.23 -3.74
C ALA A 51 7.82 -8.21 -4.41
N TRP A 52 7.33 -9.38 -4.82
CA TRP A 52 8.11 -10.35 -5.58
C TRP A 52 8.59 -9.78 -6.91
N ARG A 53 7.72 -9.10 -7.68
CA ARG A 53 8.07 -8.45 -8.95
C ARG A 53 9.05 -7.30 -8.78
N THR A 54 9.00 -6.58 -7.65
CA THR A 54 9.91 -5.48 -7.35
C THR A 54 11.32 -5.99 -7.03
N HIS A 55 11.44 -7.08 -6.26
CA HIS A 55 12.73 -7.69 -5.95
C HIS A 55 13.27 -8.60 -7.07
N TYR A 56 12.39 -9.24 -7.83
CA TYR A 56 12.69 -10.12 -8.95
C TYR A 56 11.97 -9.60 -10.21
N PRO A 57 12.49 -8.53 -10.84
CA PRO A 57 11.90 -8.02 -12.07
C PRO A 57 11.94 -9.11 -13.14
N PRO A 58 10.85 -9.26 -13.92
CA PRO A 58 10.85 -10.22 -15.02
C PRO A 58 12.00 -9.88 -15.97
N PRO A 59 12.70 -10.89 -16.52
CA PRO A 59 13.78 -10.65 -17.47
C PRO A 59 13.24 -9.82 -18.63
N LYS A 60 13.90 -8.70 -18.93
CA LYS A 60 13.50 -7.83 -20.04
C LYS A 60 13.39 -8.69 -21.30
N PRO A 61 12.29 -8.60 -22.07
CA PRO A 61 12.20 -9.30 -23.34
C PRO A 61 13.40 -8.88 -24.18
N LYS A 62 14.14 -9.86 -24.69
CA LYS A 62 15.23 -9.61 -25.64
C LYS A 62 14.57 -9.01 -26.88
N GLN A 63 14.78 -7.71 -27.10
CA GLN A 63 14.47 -7.03 -28.36
C GLN A 63 15.24 -7.69 -29.49
#